data_AF-A0A067D069-F1
#
_entry.id   AF-A0A067D069-F1
#
_cell.length_a   1.000
_cell.length_b   1.000
_cell.length_c   1.000
_cell.angle_alpha   90.00
_cell.angle_beta   90.00
_cell.angle_gamma   90.00
#
_symmetry.space_group_name_H-M   'P 1'
#
loop_
_entity.id
_entity.type
_entity.pdbx_description
1 polymer ?
#
loop_
_entity_poly.entity_id
_entity_poly.type
_entity_poly.pdbx_seq_one_letter_code
_entity_poly.pdbx_strand_id
1 'polypeptide(L)'
;FYLEEAKGNVDYQGYIFPRRRGQIPDSETQLLTVQFEWNDILKSVSTTLVGVSPEFEIALYTLCFFVGGEDNYVQLGPYPVNIKCYRFGDRIGSVFPIAEN
;
A
#
# COMPACT_ATOMS: atom_id res chain seq x y z
N PHE A 1 0.44 1.12 -10.55
CA PHE A 1 0.18 2.57 -10.51
C PHE A 1 0.80 3.28 -11.71
N TYR A 2 2.13 3.46 -11.74
CA TYR A 2 2.85 4.20 -12.81
C TYR A 2 2.40 3.89 -14.25
N LEU A 3 2.34 2.62 -14.64
CA LEU A 3 1.94 2.24 -16.01
C LEU A 3 0.50 2.59 -16.37
N GLU A 4 -0.40 2.64 -15.38
CA GLU A 4 -1.82 2.95 -15.60
C GLU A 4 -2.09 4.45 -15.56
N GLU A 5 -1.30 5.19 -14.76
CA GLU A 5 -1.25 6.65 -14.82
C GLU A 5 -0.69 7.12 -16.17
N ALA A 6 0.39 6.50 -16.66
CA ALA A 6 0.96 6.80 -17.98
C ALA A 6 -0.01 6.51 -19.14
N LYS A 7 -0.98 5.61 -18.96
CA LYS A 7 -2.05 5.31 -19.92
C LYS A 7 -3.24 6.27 -19.82
N GLY A 8 -3.31 7.10 -18.77
CA GLY A 8 -4.47 7.95 -18.48
C GLY A 8 -5.65 7.23 -17.84
N ASN A 9 -5.50 5.98 -17.40
CA ASN A 9 -6.54 5.24 -16.69
C ASN A 9 -6.60 5.62 -15.21
N VAL A 10 -5.50 6.15 -14.67
CA VAL A 10 -5.37 6.61 -13.30
C VAL A 10 -5.08 8.11 -13.28
N ASP A 11 -5.87 8.86 -12.53
CA ASP A 11 -5.67 10.28 -12.29
C ASP A 11 -5.34 10.53 -10.81
N TYR A 12 -4.11 10.95 -10.53
CA TYR A 12 -3.63 11.20 -9.18
C TYR A 12 -4.16 12.52 -8.62
N GLN A 13 -4.83 12.46 -7.47
CA GLN A 13 -5.49 13.60 -6.85
C GLN A 13 -4.73 14.19 -5.65
N GLY A 14 -3.70 13.49 -5.17
CA GLY A 14 -2.88 13.94 -4.04
C GLY A 14 -2.58 12.85 -3.02
N TYR A 15 -1.71 13.19 -2.07
CA TYR A 15 -1.36 12.33 -0.95
C TYR A 15 -2.10 12.79 0.32
N ILE A 16 -2.39 11.83 1.18
CA ILE A 16 -3.08 12.02 2.46
C ILE A 16 -2.04 12.00 3.57
N PHE A 17 -1.98 13.07 4.35
CA PHE A 17 -1.06 13.17 5.47
C PHE A 17 -1.37 12.13 6.56
N PRO A 18 -0.34 11.48 7.13
CA PRO A 18 -0.52 10.70 8.36
C PRO A 18 -1.03 11.61 9.48
N ARG A 19 -1.86 11.07 10.38
CA ARG A 19 -2.39 11.85 11.52
C ARG A 19 -1.31 12.23 12.54
N ARG A 20 -0.15 11.57 12.54
CA ARG A 20 1.01 11.95 13.37
C ARG A 20 1.62 13.25 12.84
N ARG A 21 1.50 14.33 13.63
CA ARG A 21 2.11 15.63 13.34
C ARG A 21 3.62 15.47 13.08
N GLY A 22 4.09 16.03 11.97
CA GLY A 22 5.52 16.24 11.70
C GLY A 22 6.15 15.39 10.60
N GLN A 23 5.45 14.40 10.04
CA GLN A 23 5.94 13.64 8.88
C GLN A 23 5.25 14.14 7.61
N ILE A 24 5.86 15.15 6.98
CA ILE A 24 5.51 15.57 5.62
C ILE A 24 6.26 14.61 4.69
N PRO A 25 5.57 13.88 3.80
CA PRO A 25 6.24 13.05 2.82
C PRO A 25 7.21 13.87 1.97
N ASP A 26 8.41 13.34 1.78
CA ASP A 26 9.47 13.89 0.94
C ASP A 26 9.83 12.91 -0.19
N SER A 27 10.88 13.21 -0.96
CA SER A 27 11.32 12.38 -2.09
C SER A 27 11.80 10.98 -1.67
N GLU A 28 12.19 10.81 -0.41
CA GLU A 28 12.71 9.54 0.12
C GLU A 28 11.61 8.70 0.79
N THR A 29 10.37 9.17 0.77
CA THR A 29 9.27 8.48 1.41
C THR A 29 8.85 7.24 0.62
N GLN A 30 9.01 6.06 1.21
CA GLN A 30 8.75 4.77 0.56
C GLN A 30 7.37 4.18 0.88
N LEU A 31 6.56 4.85 1.72
CA LEU A 31 5.18 4.47 2.01
C LEU A 31 4.28 5.71 1.91
N LEU A 32 3.35 5.70 0.97
CA LEU A 32 2.43 6.82 0.75
C LEU A 32 0.99 6.35 0.83
N THR A 33 0.13 7.20 1.41
CA THR A 33 -1.31 7.06 1.26
C THR A 33 -1.79 8.10 0.26
N VAL A 34 -2.43 7.65 -0.81
CA VAL A 34 -2.82 8.48 -1.95
C VAL A 34 -4.30 8.36 -2.25
N GLN A 35 -4.84 9.39 -2.89
CA GLN A 35 -6.16 9.44 -3.50
C GLN A 35 -6.00 9.54 -5.02
N PHE A 36 -6.80 8.78 -5.76
CA PHE A 36 -6.79 8.81 -7.22
C PHE A 36 -8.15 8.39 -7.78
N GLU A 37 -8.41 8.75 -9.03
CA GLU A 37 -9.50 8.18 -9.82
C GLU A 37 -8.96 7.06 -10.70
N TRP A 38 -9.73 5.98 -10.82
CA TRP A 38 -9.44 4.88 -11.73
C TRP A 38 -10.61 4.71 -12.68
N ASN A 39 -10.42 4.97 -13.97
CA ASN A 39 -11.48 4.98 -14.97
C ASN A 39 -12.71 5.79 -14.49
N ASP A 40 -12.49 7.05 -14.09
CA ASP A 40 -13.50 7.99 -13.57
C ASP A 40 -14.19 7.54 -12.26
N ILE A 41 -13.66 6.53 -11.56
CA ILE A 41 -14.16 6.07 -10.26
C ILE A 41 -13.19 6.47 -9.16
N LEU A 42 -13.67 7.27 -8.22
CA LEU A 42 -12.87 7.76 -7.10
C LEU A 42 -12.46 6.63 -6.12
N LYS A 43 -11.16 6.46 -5.93
CA LYS A 43 -10.56 5.70 -4.82
C LYS A 43 -10.01 6.68 -3.78
N SER A 44 -10.75 6.84 -2.68
CA SER A 44 -10.46 7.87 -1.66
C SER A 44 -9.17 7.64 -0.87
N VAL A 45 -8.81 6.39 -0.57
CA VAL A 45 -7.65 6.07 0.27
C VAL A 45 -6.97 4.81 -0.24
N SER A 46 -5.69 4.88 -0.59
CA SER A 46 -4.88 3.71 -0.91
C SER A 46 -3.47 3.90 -0.39
N THR A 47 -3.00 3.00 0.47
CA THR A 47 -1.60 2.97 0.87
C THR A 47 -0.78 2.13 -0.10
N THR A 48 0.40 2.58 -0.47
CA THR A 48 1.26 1.93 -1.46
C THR A 48 2.73 2.10 -1.07
N LEU A 49 3.51 1.04 -1.31
CA LEU A 49 4.96 1.07 -1.21
C LEU A 49 5.55 1.67 -2.49
N VAL A 50 6.50 2.59 -2.35
CA VAL A 50 7.10 3.34 -3.45
C VAL A 50 8.59 3.04 -3.53
N GLY A 51 9.08 2.73 -4.74
CA GLY A 51 10.50 2.43 -4.98
C GLY A 51 10.96 1.05 -4.50
N VAL A 52 10.05 0.22 -3.98
CA VAL A 52 10.35 -1.18 -3.63
C VAL A 52 10.40 -2.07 -4.86
N SER A 53 11.13 -3.16 -4.77
CA SER A 53 11.17 -4.16 -5.84
C SER A 53 9.96 -5.09 -5.78
N PRO A 54 9.50 -5.63 -6.92
CA PRO A 54 8.36 -6.58 -6.94
C PRO A 54 8.59 -7.80 -6.05
N GLU A 55 9.83 -8.32 -6.00
CA GLU A 55 10.16 -9.48 -5.17
C GLU A 55 10.04 -9.19 -3.66
N PHE A 56 10.26 -7.94 -3.23
CA PHE A 56 10.04 -7.55 -1.84
C PHE A 56 8.56 -7.67 -1.44
N GLU A 57 7.66 -7.11 -2.24
CA GLU A 57 6.21 -7.20 -1.97
C GLU A 57 5.72 -8.65 -2.04
N ILE A 58 6.12 -9.40 -3.08
CA ILE A 58 5.72 -10.79 -3.23
C ILE A 58 6.21 -11.63 -2.04
N ALA A 59 7.45 -11.46 -1.61
CA ALA A 59 7.98 -12.19 -0.45
C ALA A 59 7.21 -11.86 0.83
N LEU A 60 6.96 -10.57 1.10
CA LEU A 60 6.21 -10.11 2.27
C LEU A 60 4.78 -10.67 2.28
N TYR A 61 4.07 -10.57 1.15
CA TYR A 61 2.69 -11.03 1.03
C TYR A 61 2.58 -12.55 1.12
N THR A 62 3.56 -13.28 0.55
CA THR A 62 3.65 -14.74 0.65
C THR A 62 3.84 -15.18 2.10
N LEU A 63 4.71 -14.48 2.85
CA LEU A 63 4.92 -14.74 4.27
C LEU A 63 3.64 -14.47 5.07
N CYS A 64 2.99 -13.31 4.87
CA CYS A 64 1.71 -13.01 5.52
C CYS A 64 0.64 -14.07 5.20
N PHE A 65 0.59 -14.56 3.96
CA PHE A 65 -0.35 -15.59 3.55
C PHE A 65 -0.12 -16.95 4.25
N PHE A 66 1.13 -17.40 4.39
CA PHE A 66 1.43 -18.71 4.97
C PHE A 66 1.48 -18.72 6.50
N VAL A 67 2.05 -17.68 7.12
CA VAL A 67 2.28 -17.67 8.58
C VAL A 67 1.44 -16.63 9.33
N GLY A 68 0.79 -15.71 8.61
CA GLY A 68 0.07 -14.59 9.19
C GLY A 68 -1.44 -14.79 9.33
N GLY A 69 -2.13 -13.72 9.73
CA GLY A 69 -3.60 -13.62 9.80
C GLY A 69 -4.18 -12.76 8.67
N GLU A 70 -5.39 -12.25 8.87
CA GLU A 70 -5.90 -11.17 8.02
C GLU A 70 -5.16 -9.85 8.29
N ASP A 71 -4.88 -9.57 9.56
CA ASP A 71 -4.09 -8.44 10.02
C ASP A 71 -2.67 -8.88 10.40
N ASN A 72 -1.66 -8.17 9.90
CA ASN A 72 -0.25 -8.50 10.11
C ASN A 72 0.53 -7.21 10.37
N TYR A 73 0.65 -6.86 11.65
CA TYR A 73 1.36 -5.66 12.09
C TYR A 73 2.87 -5.87 12.03
N VAL A 74 3.55 -5.08 11.20
CA VAL A 74 4.99 -5.17 10.97
C VAL A 74 5.62 -3.78 10.91
N GLN A 75 6.90 -3.70 11.25
CA GLN A 75 7.69 -2.49 11.15
C GLN A 75 8.57 -2.56 9.89
N LEU A 76 8.19 -1.84 8.83
CA LEU A 76 8.97 -1.75 7.60
C LEU A 76 9.87 -0.51 7.65
N GLY A 77 11.11 -0.70 8.08
CA GLY A 77 12.03 0.43 8.29
C GLY A 77 11.43 1.44 9.28
N PRO A 78 11.23 2.72 8.91
CA PRO A 78 10.60 3.71 9.78
C PRO A 78 9.06 3.62 9.82
N TYR A 79 8.44 2.78 8.98
CA TYR A 79 6.99 2.74 8.79
C TYR A 79 6.32 1.60 9.56
N PRO A 80 5.51 1.89 10.60
CA PRO A 80 4.59 0.90 11.14
C PRO A 80 3.45 0.68 10.14
N VAL A 81 3.21 -0.57 9.76
CA VAL A 81 2.16 -0.92 8.81
C VAL A 81 1.41 -2.17 9.24
N ASN A 82 0.14 -2.23 8.86
CA ASN A 82 -0.62 -3.46 8.87
C ASN A 82 -0.71 -4.00 7.45
N ILE A 83 -0.17 -5.19 7.20
CA ILE A 83 -0.35 -5.88 5.92
C ILE A 83 -1.66 -6.66 5.98
N LYS A 84 -2.70 -6.09 5.36
CA LYS A 84 -3.99 -6.78 5.21
C LYS A 84 -3.85 -7.89 4.19
N CYS A 85 -4.18 -9.12 4.57
CA CYS A 85 -4.08 -10.31 3.74
C CYS A 85 -5.39 -11.09 3.72
N TYR A 86 -6.17 -10.94 2.65
CA TYR A 86 -7.38 -11.73 2.46
C TYR A 86 -7.07 -13.10 1.86
N ARG A 87 -7.88 -14.11 2.21
CA ARG A 87 -7.75 -15.49 1.75
C ARG A 87 -9.06 -16.00 1.17
N PHE A 88 -8.96 -16.83 0.14
CA PHE A 88 -10.08 -17.57 -0.44
C PHE A 88 -9.81 -19.07 -0.35
N GLY A 89 -10.04 -19.63 0.85
CA GLY A 89 -9.64 -20.99 1.17
C GLY A 89 -8.11 -21.09 1.25
N ASP A 90 -7.53 -21.94 0.39
CA ASP A 90 -6.10 -22.20 0.27
C ASP A 90 -5.39 -21.28 -0.75
N ARG A 91 -6.07 -20.24 -1.23
CA ARG A 91 -5.55 -19.27 -2.21
C ARG A 91 -5.40 -17.88 -1.61
N ILE A 92 -4.35 -17.19 -2.04
CA ILE A 92 -4.12 -15.78 -1.72
C ILE A 92 -5.17 -14.91 -2.40
N GLY A 93 -5.79 -14.02 -1.63
CA GLY A 93 -6.68 -12.97 -2.13
C GLY A 93 -5.93 -11.65 -2.29
N SER A 94 -6.63 -10.53 -2.15
CA SER A 94 -5.99 -9.22 -2.14
C SER A 94 -5.11 -9.06 -0.91
N VAL A 95 -3.88 -8.57 -1.12
CA VAL A 95 -2.93 -8.23 -0.05
C VAL A 95 -2.40 -6.82 -0.31
N PHE A 96 -2.41 -5.98 0.71
CA PHE A 96 -1.95 -4.59 0.59
C PHE A 96 -1.58 -4.01 1.96
N PRO A 97 -0.66 -3.02 2.01
CA PRO A 97 -0.34 -2.32 3.25
C PRO A 97 -1.44 -1.35 3.63
N ILE A 98 -1.59 -1.11 4.93
CA ILE A 98 -2.32 0.01 5.52
C ILE A 98 -1.34 0.73 6.44
N ALA A 99 -1.16 2.03 6.24
CA ALA A 99 -0.34 2.85 7.12
C ALA A 99 -0.99 2.90 8.52
N GLU A 100 -0.24 2.50 9.55
CA GLU A 100 -0.69 2.59 10.93
C GLU A 100 -0.61 4.06 11.42
N ASN A 101 -1.61 4.48 12.19
CA ASN A 101 -1.69 5.82 12.75
C ASN A 101 -0.74 6.05 13.91
#